data_AF-A0A8S4AVT0-F1
#
_entry.id   AF-A0A8S4AVT0-F1
#
_cell.length_a   1.000
_cell.length_b   1.000
_cell.length_c   1.000
_cell.angle_alpha   90.00
_cell.angle_beta   90.00
_cell.angle_gamma   90.00
#
_symmetry.space_group_name_H-M   'P 1'
#
loop_
_entity.id
_entity.type
_entity.pdbx_description
1 polymer ?
#
loop_
_entity_poly.entity_id
_entity_poly.type
_entity_poly.pdbx_seq_one_letter_code
_entity_poly.pdbx_strand_id
1 'polypeptide(L)'
;MYLQISSDGGVRGSLVKTPYSVLQLKSVKPGHVVIKGRSSSLFLCINDGGHLRGQGVYEESDCSFRELLLADGYTRFLSSHHGIPVSLTSRNSPDRHSVPFTRFLPLRNTLTVDSVSDQPPHSERQFDVDSHDLFGMGLNHMGSPHSLIDK
;
A
#
# COMPACT_ATOMS: atom_id res chain seq x y z
N MET A 1 -3.40 -8.86 -17.39
CA MET A 1 -3.82 -7.45 -17.36
C MET A 1 -3.47 -6.86 -16.01
N TYR A 2 -2.99 -5.63 -15.96
CA TYR A 2 -2.61 -4.90 -14.76
C TYR A 2 -3.67 -3.84 -14.45
N LEU A 3 -4.12 -3.76 -13.21
CA LEU A 3 -4.98 -2.66 -12.75
C LEU A 3 -4.17 -1.36 -12.77
N GLN A 4 -4.76 -0.31 -13.31
CA GLN A 4 -4.16 1.02 -13.38
C GLN A 4 -5.12 2.09 -12.87
N ILE A 5 -4.56 3.03 -12.12
CA ILE A 5 -5.26 4.25 -11.68
C ILE A 5 -4.55 5.42 -12.34
N SER A 6 -5.17 5.95 -13.39
CA SER A 6 -4.68 7.12 -14.13
C SER A 6 -4.72 8.38 -13.27
N SER A 7 -3.96 9.42 -13.64
CA SER A 7 -3.91 10.69 -12.90
C SER A 7 -5.23 11.47 -12.91
N ASP A 8 -6.10 11.19 -13.88
CA ASP A 8 -7.47 11.73 -13.99
C ASP A 8 -8.48 10.97 -13.12
N GLY A 9 -8.06 9.94 -12.38
CA GLY A 9 -8.93 9.08 -11.58
C GLY A 9 -9.59 7.95 -12.36
N GLY A 10 -9.30 7.79 -13.66
CA GLY A 10 -9.78 6.65 -14.43
C GLY A 10 -9.16 5.34 -13.96
N VAL A 11 -9.99 4.32 -13.71
CA VAL A 11 -9.53 2.96 -13.38
C VAL A 11 -9.75 2.04 -14.57
N ARG A 12 -8.67 1.43 -15.04
CA ARG A 12 -8.70 0.55 -16.23
C ARG A 12 -7.70 -0.59 -16.10
N GLY A 13 -7.83 -1.56 -17.00
CA GLY A 13 -6.82 -2.59 -17.18
C GLY A 13 -5.81 -2.21 -18.28
N SER A 14 -4.56 -2.65 -18.11
CA SER A 14 -3.51 -2.52 -19.12
C SER A 14 -2.82 -3.84 -19.41
N LEU A 15 -2.38 -4.04 -20.65
CA LEU A 15 -1.64 -5.24 -21.05
C LEU A 15 -0.18 -5.23 -20.57
N VAL A 16 0.36 -4.06 -20.22
CA VAL A 16 1.75 -3.88 -19.81
C VAL A 16 1.84 -3.21 -18.44
N LYS A 17 2.96 -3.43 -17.73
CA LYS A 17 3.27 -2.70 -16.50
C LYS A 17 3.60 -1.24 -16.85
N THR A 18 2.98 -0.31 -16.15
CA THR A 18 3.25 1.13 -16.23
C THR A 18 3.40 1.71 -14.81
N PRO A 19 3.94 2.94 -14.64
CA PRO A 19 3.97 3.60 -13.35
C PRO A 19 2.59 3.68 -12.66
N TYR A 20 1.52 3.90 -13.43
CA TYR A 20 0.14 3.94 -12.92
C TYR A 20 -0.44 2.57 -12.51
N SER A 21 0.25 1.47 -12.82
CA SER A 21 -0.08 0.12 -12.32
C SER A 21 0.65 -0.27 -11.03
N VAL A 22 1.52 0.61 -10.52
CA VAL A 22 2.18 0.39 -9.24
C VAL A 22 1.20 0.82 -8.13
N LEU A 23 0.70 -0.17 -7.40
CA LEU A 23 -0.28 0.01 -6.34
C LEU A 23 0.36 -0.30 -4.99
N GLN A 24 0.09 0.55 -4.01
CA GLN A 24 0.39 0.33 -2.60
C GLN A 24 -0.83 -0.31 -1.95
N LEU A 25 -0.62 -1.47 -1.32
CA LEU A 25 -1.62 -2.12 -0.48
C LEU A 25 -1.24 -1.83 0.98
N LYS A 26 -2.16 -1.21 1.72
CA LYS A 26 -1.99 -0.93 3.15
C LYS A 26 -3.10 -1.61 3.93
N SER A 27 -2.75 -2.46 4.87
CA SER A 27 -3.71 -3.04 5.81
C SER A 27 -4.26 -1.94 6.73
N VAL A 28 -5.58 -1.88 6.88
CA VAL A 28 -6.27 -0.97 7.81
C VAL A 28 -6.84 -1.68 9.03
N LYS A 29 -7.17 -2.96 8.88
CA LYS A 29 -7.57 -3.89 9.95
C LYS A 29 -7.41 -5.33 9.42
N PRO A 30 -7.46 -6.38 10.26
CA PRO A 30 -7.28 -7.74 9.79
C PRO A 30 -8.18 -8.09 8.60
N GLY A 31 -7.55 -8.57 7.51
CA GLY A 31 -8.21 -8.94 6.26
C GLY A 31 -8.79 -7.78 5.46
N HIS A 32 -8.51 -6.51 5.80
CA HIS A 32 -8.99 -5.35 5.07
C HIS A 32 -7.84 -4.42 4.65
N VAL A 33 -7.89 -3.95 3.42
CA VAL A 33 -6.85 -3.16 2.80
C VAL A 33 -7.41 -1.90 2.16
N VAL A 34 -6.54 -0.90 2.06
CA VAL A 34 -6.69 0.26 1.19
C VAL A 34 -5.68 0.13 0.07
N ILE A 35 -6.13 0.37 -1.16
CA ILE A 35 -5.31 0.29 -2.36
C ILE A 35 -5.09 1.70 -2.88
N LYS A 36 -3.83 2.13 -3.02
CA LYS A 36 -3.47 3.47 -3.51
C LYS A 36 -2.56 3.38 -4.72
N GLY A 37 -2.83 4.16 -5.76
CA GLY A 37 -1.92 4.32 -6.90
C GLY A 37 -0.68 5.11 -6.48
N ARG A 38 0.51 4.52 -6.62
CA ARG A 38 1.77 5.19 -6.24
C ARG A 38 2.02 6.42 -7.09
N SER A 39 1.86 6.32 -8.42
CA SER A 39 2.10 7.45 -9.34
C SER A 39 0.98 8.47 -9.37
N SER A 40 -0.29 8.06 -9.26
CA SER A 40 -1.43 8.98 -9.26
C SER A 40 -1.70 9.60 -7.89
N SER A 41 -1.18 9.00 -6.81
CA SER A 41 -1.53 9.34 -5.42
C SER A 41 -3.02 9.23 -5.08
N LEU A 42 -3.80 8.50 -5.89
CA LEU A 42 -5.24 8.31 -5.70
C LEU A 42 -5.55 6.97 -5.04
N PHE A 43 -6.54 6.97 -4.16
CA PHE A 43 -7.13 5.76 -3.61
C PHE A 43 -8.02 5.09 -4.65
N LEU A 44 -7.96 3.76 -4.76
CA LEU A 44 -8.95 2.99 -5.47
C LEU A 44 -10.23 2.97 -4.63
N CYS A 45 -11.33 3.41 -5.22
CA CYS A 45 -12.64 3.41 -4.57
C CYS A 45 -13.67 2.80 -5.50
N ILE A 46 -14.71 2.21 -4.93
CA ILE A 46 -15.83 1.60 -5.63
C ILE A 46 -17.13 2.14 -5.04
N ASN A 47 -18.06 2.55 -5.90
CA ASN A 47 -19.39 2.93 -5.44
C ASN A 47 -20.31 1.70 -5.30
N ASP A 48 -21.51 1.93 -4.79
CA ASP A 48 -22.62 0.96 -4.67
C ASP A 48 -23.04 0.32 -6.01
N GLY A 49 -22.80 1.01 -7.13
CA GLY A 49 -22.99 0.47 -8.48
C GLY A 49 -21.85 -0.41 -9.01
N GLY A 50 -20.77 -0.58 -8.25
CA GLY A 50 -19.59 -1.36 -8.65
C GLY A 50 -18.63 -0.62 -9.58
N HIS A 51 -18.80 0.70 -9.77
CA HIS A 51 -17.93 1.51 -10.61
C HIS A 51 -16.65 1.89 -9.86
N LEU A 52 -15.51 1.51 -10.43
CA LEU A 52 -14.19 1.83 -9.89
C LEU A 52 -13.74 3.23 -10.32
N ARG A 53 -13.24 4.01 -9.36
CA ARG A 53 -12.63 5.33 -9.59
C ARG A 53 -11.42 5.55 -8.69
N GLY A 54 -10.53 6.42 -9.13
CA GLY A 54 -9.46 6.99 -8.30
C GLY A 54 -9.96 8.24 -7.58
N GLN A 55 -9.77 8.34 -6.27
CA GLN A 55 -10.16 9.52 -5.48
C GLN A 55 -9.00 10.00 -4.60
N GLY A 56 -8.82 11.33 -4.49
CA GLY A 56 -7.76 11.90 -3.66
C GLY A 56 -8.08 11.87 -2.15
N VAL A 57 -9.38 11.98 -1.81
CA VAL A 57 -9.87 11.90 -0.43
C VAL A 57 -10.24 10.46 -0.11
N TYR A 58 -9.76 9.96 1.03
CA TYR A 58 -10.09 8.62 1.52
C TYR A 58 -11.48 8.61 2.17
N GLU A 59 -12.33 7.68 1.72
CA GLU A 59 -13.65 7.43 2.28
C GLU A 59 -13.78 5.93 2.58
N GLU A 60 -13.95 5.54 3.85
CA GLU A 60 -13.87 4.13 4.25
C GLU A 60 -14.96 3.26 3.61
N SER A 61 -16.15 3.80 3.34
CA SER A 61 -17.25 3.05 2.69
C SER A 61 -16.89 2.58 1.29
N ASP A 62 -16.15 3.42 0.55
CA ASP A 62 -15.92 3.25 -0.89
C ASP A 62 -14.48 2.74 -1.18
N CYS A 63 -13.51 3.11 -0.34
CA CYS A 63 -12.07 2.93 -0.61
C CYS A 63 -11.40 1.85 0.25
N SER A 64 -12.18 1.11 1.06
CA SER A 64 -11.71 -0.01 1.87
C SER A 64 -12.21 -1.33 1.28
N PHE A 65 -11.33 -2.34 1.25
CA PHE A 65 -11.66 -3.64 0.68
C PHE A 65 -11.31 -4.79 1.62
N ARG A 66 -12.18 -5.79 1.71
CA ARG A 66 -11.84 -7.10 2.25
C ARG A 66 -10.96 -7.85 1.25
N GLU A 67 -9.80 -8.30 1.72
CA GLU A 67 -8.87 -9.13 0.98
C GLU A 67 -9.18 -10.61 1.23
N LEU A 68 -9.52 -11.34 0.16
CA LEU A 68 -9.84 -12.76 0.22
C LEU A 68 -8.85 -13.56 -0.64
N LEU A 69 -8.01 -14.35 0.02
CA LEU A 69 -7.15 -15.33 -0.66
C LEU A 69 -7.98 -16.56 -1.06
N LEU A 70 -7.94 -16.90 -2.34
CA LEU A 70 -8.66 -18.04 -2.91
C LEU A 70 -7.78 -19.30 -2.88
N ALA A 71 -8.41 -20.47 -2.96
CA ALA A 71 -7.72 -21.77 -2.90
C ALA A 71 -6.68 -21.99 -4.01
N ASP A 72 -6.79 -21.27 -5.14
CA ASP A 72 -5.83 -21.34 -6.25
C ASP A 72 -4.76 -20.24 -6.19
N GLY A 73 -4.64 -19.54 -5.06
CA GLY A 73 -3.58 -18.55 -4.82
C GLY A 73 -3.86 -17.16 -5.38
N TYR A 74 -5.00 -16.93 -6.03
CA TYR A 74 -5.43 -15.59 -6.43
C TYR A 74 -6.12 -14.86 -5.29
N THR A 75 -6.08 -13.53 -5.31
CA THR A 75 -6.77 -12.67 -4.35
C THR A 75 -8.00 -12.02 -4.97
N ARG A 76 -9.10 -11.94 -4.22
CA ARG A 76 -10.27 -11.14 -4.54
C ARG A 76 -10.42 -10.00 -3.54
N PHE A 77 -10.70 -8.80 -4.03
CA PHE A 77 -10.99 -7.64 -3.21
C PHE A 77 -12.49 -7.34 -3.27
N LEU A 78 -13.16 -7.31 -2.13
CA LEU A 78 -14.57 -6.94 -2.02
C LEU A 78 -14.67 -5.60 -1.30
N SER A 79 -15.50 -4.67 -1.76
CA SER A 79 -15.81 -3.45 -1.01
C SER A 79 -16.21 -3.83 0.42
N SER A 80 -15.58 -3.24 1.41
CA SER A 80 -15.83 -3.58 2.82
C SER A 80 -17.27 -3.31 3.24
N HIS A 81 -17.88 -2.28 2.66
CA HIS A 81 -19.24 -1.83 2.97
C HIS A 81 -20.32 -2.56 2.16
N HIS A 82 -20.13 -2.69 0.84
CA HIS A 82 -21.17 -3.23 -0.05
C HIS A 82 -21.00 -4.71 -0.45
N GLY A 83 -19.86 -5.34 -0.10
CA GLY A 83 -19.52 -6.71 -0.54
C GLY A 83 -19.31 -6.88 -2.05
N ILE A 84 -19.25 -5.81 -2.84
CA ILE A 84 -19.12 -5.83 -4.30
C ILE A 84 -17.66 -6.12 -4.68
N PRO A 85 -17.39 -7.07 -5.60
CA PRO A 85 -16.02 -7.36 -6.02
C PRO A 85 -15.44 -6.24 -6.90
N VAL A 86 -14.17 -5.92 -6.68
CA VAL A 86 -13.37 -5.15 -7.62
C VAL A 86 -13.30 -5.92 -8.95
N SER A 87 -13.73 -5.29 -10.04
CA SER A 87 -13.78 -5.89 -11.38
C SER A 87 -13.34 -4.90 -12.45
N LEU A 88 -12.43 -5.30 -13.34
CA LEU A 88 -11.99 -4.48 -14.48
C LEU A 88 -12.80 -4.71 -15.77
N THR A 89 -14.07 -5.10 -15.66
CA THR A 89 -14.94 -5.31 -16.84
C THR A 89 -15.07 -4.03 -17.66
N SER A 90 -14.92 -4.16 -18.98
CA SER A 90 -15.11 -3.05 -19.92
C SER A 90 -16.59 -2.68 -20.01
N ARG A 91 -16.91 -1.38 -19.98
CA ARG A 91 -18.27 -0.87 -20.24
C ARG A 91 -18.78 -1.21 -21.65
N ASN A 92 -17.91 -1.69 -22.54
CA ASN A 92 -18.19 -1.90 -23.96
C ASN A 92 -18.22 -3.38 -24.38
N SER A 93 -18.20 -4.36 -23.47
CA SER A 93 -18.33 -5.76 -23.89
C SER A 93 -19.79 -6.10 -24.21
N PRO A 94 -20.14 -6.42 -25.48
CA PRO A 94 -21.49 -6.84 -25.84
C PRO A 94 -21.85 -8.23 -25.27
N ASP A 95 -20.86 -8.96 -24.78
CA ASP A 95 -21.04 -10.27 -24.17
C ASP A 95 -21.35 -10.15 -22.67
N ARG A 96 -22.63 -10.37 -22.34
CA ARG A 96 -23.15 -10.49 -20.96
C ARG A 96 -22.54 -11.66 -20.18
N HIS A 97 -21.76 -12.54 -20.81
CA HIS A 97 -21.12 -13.71 -20.19
C HIS A 97 -19.60 -13.55 -20.02
N SER A 98 -19.04 -12.38 -20.36
CA SER A 98 -17.62 -12.09 -20.19
C SER A 98 -17.23 -12.21 -18.71
N VAL A 99 -16.45 -13.24 -18.41
CA VAL A 99 -15.84 -13.50 -17.09
C VAL A 99 -15.29 -12.20 -16.47
N PRO A 100 -15.71 -11.84 -15.24
CA PRO A 100 -15.33 -10.57 -14.65
C PRO A 100 -13.88 -10.65 -14.16
N PHE A 101 -13.04 -9.68 -14.55
CA PHE A 101 -11.65 -9.53 -14.11
C PHE A 101 -11.58 -9.18 -12.62
N THR A 102 -11.88 -10.16 -11.77
CA THR A 102 -12.11 -10.03 -10.31
C THR A 102 -11.07 -10.75 -9.46
N ARG A 103 -10.11 -11.39 -10.11
CA ARG A 103 -9.09 -12.24 -9.48
C ARG A 103 -7.74 -11.63 -9.79
N PHE A 104 -7.02 -11.26 -8.75
CA PHE A 104 -5.78 -10.52 -8.84
C PHE A 104 -4.64 -11.37 -8.32
N LEU A 105 -3.53 -11.35 -9.04
CA LEU A 105 -2.26 -11.92 -8.57
C LEU A 105 -1.33 -10.74 -8.26
N PRO A 106 -0.99 -10.49 -6.98
CA PRO A 106 -0.02 -9.45 -6.63
C PRO A 106 1.34 -9.79 -7.24
N LEU A 107 1.86 -8.89 -8.08
CA LEU A 107 3.16 -9.03 -8.72
C LEU A 107 4.14 -8.03 -8.11
N ARG A 108 5.38 -8.45 -7.89
CA ARG A 108 6.44 -7.54 -7.42
C ARG A 108 6.67 -6.43 -8.43
N ASN A 109 6.78 -5.20 -7.92
CA ASN A 109 7.16 -4.06 -8.76
C ASN A 109 8.61 -4.24 -9.23
N THR A 110 8.82 -4.11 -10.54
CA THR A 110 10.15 -4.13 -11.18
C THR A 110 10.48 -2.79 -11.84
N LEU A 111 9.60 -1.79 -11.72
CA LEU A 111 9.82 -0.46 -12.24
C LEU A 111 10.60 0.35 -11.19
N THR A 112 11.75 0.87 -11.60
CA THR A 112 12.49 1.91 -10.89
C THR A 112 11.70 3.21 -11.01
N VAL A 113 10.74 3.41 -10.11
CA VAL A 113 10.09 4.70 -9.95
C VAL A 113 10.95 5.48 -8.97
N ASP A 114 11.65 6.50 -9.47
CA ASP A 114 12.50 7.39 -8.69
C ASP A 114 11.82 7.72 -7.36
N SER A 115 12.53 7.34 -6.30
CA SER A 115 12.10 7.39 -4.92
C SER A 115 11.87 8.84 -4.49
N VAL A 116 10.61 9.27 -4.43
CA VAL A 116 10.21 10.24 -3.41
C VAL A 116 10.26 9.48 -2.08
N SER A 117 11.32 9.74 -1.34
CA SER A 117 11.66 9.17 -0.05
C SER A 117 10.54 9.43 0.97
N ASP A 118 9.76 8.40 1.31
CA ASP A 118 9.19 8.30 2.66
C ASP A 118 10.35 7.81 3.56
N GLN A 119 11.27 8.72 3.89
CA GLN A 119 12.27 8.47 4.92
C GLN A 119 11.54 8.56 6.29
N PRO A 120 11.40 7.47 7.06
CA PRO A 120 11.26 7.63 8.49
C PRO A 120 12.52 8.34 9.01
N PRO A 121 12.43 9.24 10.00
CA PRO A 121 13.61 9.92 10.54
C PRO A 121 14.63 8.88 10.99
N HIS A 122 15.86 9.02 10.50
CA HIS A 122 17.00 8.18 10.83
C HIS A 122 17.05 7.88 12.33
N SER A 123 16.81 6.62 12.67
CA SER A 123 17.33 6.02 13.89
C SER A 123 17.73 4.60 13.54
N GLU A 124 18.75 4.48 12.69
CA GLU A 124 19.48 3.24 12.50
C GLU A 124 20.26 2.95 13.79
N ARG A 125 19.57 2.39 14.79
CA ARG A 125 20.25 1.55 15.77
C ARG A 125 20.54 0.24 15.06
N GLN A 126 21.71 0.16 14.44
CA GLN A 126 22.27 -1.08 13.93
C GLN A 126 22.40 -2.05 15.11
N PHE A 127 21.52 -3.06 15.18
CA PHE A 127 21.61 -4.12 16.17
C PHE A 127 22.74 -5.06 15.74
N ASP A 128 23.92 -4.85 16.32
CA ASP A 128 25.04 -5.77 16.20
C ASP A 128 24.81 -6.95 17.16
N VAL A 129 24.45 -8.11 16.60
CA VAL A 129 24.05 -9.31 17.35
C VAL A 129 25.22 -9.92 18.14
N ASP A 130 26.46 -9.56 17.79
CA ASP A 130 27.69 -10.03 18.45
C ASP A 130 28.25 -9.04 19.51
N SER A 131 27.52 -7.95 19.80
CA SER A 131 27.93 -6.99 20.82
C SER A 131 27.50 -7.42 22.23
N HIS A 132 28.44 -7.38 23.17
CA HIS A 132 28.26 -7.80 24.57
C HIS A 132 27.54 -6.75 25.44
N ASP A 133 27.11 -5.62 24.87
CA ASP A 133 26.26 -4.61 25.52
C ASP A 133 25.07 -4.26 24.62
N LEU A 134 24.12 -5.18 24.57
CA LEU A 134 22.91 -5.12 23.75
C LEU A 134 21.89 -4.05 24.19
N PHE A 135 22.10 -3.41 25.34
CA PHE A 135 21.16 -2.40 25.86
C PHE A 135 21.80 -1.05 26.19
N GLY A 136 23.13 -0.90 26.02
CA GLY A 136 23.82 0.38 26.14
C GLY A 136 23.61 1.06 27.50
N MET A 137 23.54 0.27 28.57
CA MET A 137 23.44 0.78 29.95
C MET A 137 24.82 0.79 30.61
N GLY A 138 25.78 1.45 29.96
CA GLY A 138 27.08 1.76 30.53
C GLY A 138 26.97 2.89 31.57
N LEU A 139 26.92 2.49 32.85
CA LEU A 139 27.23 3.26 34.07
C LEU A 139 27.31 4.79 33.93
N ASN A 140 26.22 5.46 34.32
CA ASN A 140 26.27 6.85 34.78
C ASN A 140 27.13 6.91 36.06
N HIS A 141 28.42 7.18 35.94
CA HIS A 141 29.21 7.57 37.10
C HIS A 141 28.99 9.06 37.36
N MET A 142 28.09 9.37 38.30
CA MET A 142 27.92 10.71 38.86
C MET A 142 28.73 10.81 40.16
N GLY A 143 29.44 11.94 40.34
CA GLY A 143 30.16 12.36 41.55
C GLY A 143 31.69 12.28 41.39
N SER A 144 32.49 13.32 41.60
CA SER A 144 32.34 14.47 42.52
C SER A 144 33.22 15.68 42.12
N PRO A 145 32.99 16.87 42.70
CA PRO A 145 33.54 18.16 42.28
C PRO A 145 34.82 18.52 43.03
N HIS A 146 35.76 19.25 42.40
CA HIS A 146 36.67 20.15 43.12
C HIS A 146 37.14 21.30 42.20
N SER A 147 37.22 22.47 42.82
CA SER A 147 37.42 23.85 42.32
C SER A 147 38.88 24.29 42.14
N LEU A 148 39.05 25.48 41.52
CA LEU A 148 40.20 26.43 41.61
C LEU A 148 41.43 26.06 40.75
N ILE A 149 42.18 26.94 40.07
CA ILE A 149 42.36 28.41 40.02
C ILE A 149 43.08 28.77 38.70
N ASP A 150 43.00 30.04 38.28
CA ASP A 150 43.78 30.71 37.22
C ASP A 150 45.30 30.45 37.19
N LYS A 151 45.89 30.38 35.99
CA LYS A 151 46.71 31.44 35.36
C LYS A 151 47.29 31.00 34.01
#